data_AF-A0A3M3N007-F1
#
_entry.id   AF-A0A3M3N007-F1
#
_cell.length_a   1.000
_cell.length_b   1.000
_cell.length_c   1.000
_cell.angle_alpha   90.00
_cell.angle_beta   90.00
_cell.angle_gamma   90.00
#
_symmetry.space_group_name_H-M   'P 1'
#
loop_
_entity.id
_entity.type
_entity.pdbx_description
1 polymer ?
#
loop_
_entity_poly.entity_id
_entity_poly.type
_entity_poly.pdbx_seq_one_letter_code
_entity_poly.pdbx_strand_id
1 'polypeptide(L)'
;MKLTRTQQAYFEKYTKDLIALALQGSSPEVNTDYLISLIDFKDFGKRFGEVVLDKCSYTDLKAADKAYSDPAVIRATIAIEDAIATIVPSADDLKNVQFMAGVLTSGAFKGDQMMNAIEDARPEIQEQAIKNLTAKA
;
A
#
# COMPACT_ATOMS: atom_id res chain seq x y z
N MET A 1 7.98 -10.02 -25.24
CA MET A 1 7.81 -8.97 -26.28
C MET A 1 9.13 -8.21 -26.43
N LYS A 2 9.51 -7.66 -27.60
CA LYS A 2 10.70 -6.79 -27.71
C LYS A 2 10.29 -5.33 -27.61
N LEU A 3 10.90 -4.59 -26.68
CA LEU A 3 10.66 -3.16 -26.48
C LEU A 3 11.30 -2.31 -27.61
N THR A 4 10.64 -1.22 -27.99
CA THR A 4 11.23 -0.18 -28.83
C THR A 4 12.30 0.61 -28.06
N ARG A 5 13.18 1.35 -28.76
CA ARG A 5 14.19 2.21 -28.12
C ARG A 5 13.56 3.24 -27.17
N THR A 6 12.42 3.83 -27.56
CA THR A 6 11.68 4.79 -26.73
C THR A 6 11.13 4.15 -25.46
N GLN A 7 10.60 2.92 -25.57
CA GLN A 7 10.10 2.19 -24.41
C GLN A 7 11.25 1.79 -23.46
N GLN A 8 12.39 1.36 -23.99
CA GLN A 8 13.57 1.03 -23.17
C GLN A 8 14.04 2.25 -22.38
N ALA A 9 14.21 3.40 -23.02
CA ALA A 9 14.61 4.64 -22.36
C ALA A 9 13.58 5.09 -21.29
N TYR A 10 12.28 4.93 -21.58
CA TYR A 10 11.23 5.20 -20.60
C TYR A 10 11.35 4.31 -19.37
N PHE A 11 11.45 2.99 -19.54
CA PHE A 11 11.50 2.05 -18.41
C PHE A 11 12.81 2.13 -17.62
N GLU A 12 13.94 2.43 -18.26
CA GLU A 12 15.20 2.73 -17.58
C GLU A 12 15.02 3.89 -16.60
N LYS A 13 14.47 5.02 -17.06
CA LYS A 13 14.19 6.17 -16.20
C LYS A 13 13.14 5.85 -15.14
N TYR A 14 12.03 5.23 -15.53
CA TYR A 14 10.91 4.96 -14.65
C TYR A 14 11.29 4.07 -13.47
N THR A 15 12.04 2.99 -13.72
CA THR A 15 12.51 2.11 -12.65
C THR A 15 13.53 2.78 -11.72
N LYS A 16 14.38 3.66 -12.25
CA LYS A 16 15.28 4.48 -11.43
C LYS A 16 14.51 5.41 -10.50
N ASP A 17 13.50 6.10 -11.01
CA ASP A 17 12.68 7.02 -10.23
C ASP A 17 11.89 6.26 -9.14
N LEU A 18 11.33 5.08 -9.45
CA LEU A 18 10.63 4.24 -8.47
C LEU A 18 11.54 3.76 -7.34
N ILE A 19 12.74 3.30 -7.66
CA ILE A 19 13.69 2.80 -6.65
C ILE A 19 14.19 3.96 -5.79
N ALA A 20 14.48 5.12 -6.38
CA ALA A 20 14.86 6.31 -5.63
C ALA A 20 13.75 6.76 -4.66
N LEU A 21 12.49 6.75 -5.10
CA LEU A 21 11.33 7.08 -4.27
C LEU A 21 11.17 6.08 -3.11
N ALA A 22 11.29 4.79 -3.37
CA ALA A 22 11.21 3.76 -2.33
C ALA A 22 12.30 3.92 -1.26
N LEU A 23 13.46 4.44 -1.64
CA LEU A 23 14.59 4.66 -0.74
C LEU A 23 14.55 6.00 0.01
N GLN A 24 13.71 6.98 -0.40
CA GLN A 24 13.64 8.29 0.25
C GLN A 24 13.24 8.26 1.74
N GLY A 25 12.55 7.20 2.19
CA GLY A 25 12.15 7.01 3.59
C GLY A 25 13.11 6.15 4.42
N SER A 26 14.26 5.76 3.87
CA SER A 26 15.21 4.86 4.55
C SER A 26 15.92 5.55 5.71
N SER A 27 16.36 4.77 6.70
CA SER A 27 17.20 5.26 7.79
C SER A 27 18.46 5.97 7.25
N PRO A 28 18.96 7.04 7.90
CA PRO A 28 20.19 7.75 7.46
C PRO A 28 21.44 6.88 7.34
N GLU A 29 21.45 5.72 7.99
CA GLU A 29 22.55 4.75 7.93
C GLU A 29 22.58 3.95 6.61
N VAL A 30 21.48 3.97 5.85
CA VAL A 30 21.38 3.28 4.56
C VAL A 30 22.08 4.10 3.49
N ASN A 31 23.16 3.55 2.94
CA ASN A 31 23.84 4.14 1.79
C ASN A 31 23.03 3.90 0.50
N THR A 32 22.05 4.77 0.24
CA THR A 32 21.14 4.69 -0.90
C THR A 32 21.86 4.79 -2.25
N ASP A 33 22.88 5.64 -2.35
CA ASP A 33 23.69 5.80 -3.56
C ASP A 33 24.43 4.51 -3.92
N TYR A 34 25.00 3.83 -2.93
CA TYR A 34 25.61 2.52 -3.14
C TYR A 34 24.59 1.50 -3.65
N LEU A 35 23.42 1.39 -3.02
CA LEU A 35 22.37 0.46 -3.46
C LEU A 35 21.91 0.72 -4.90
N ILE A 36 21.73 1.99 -5.26
CA ILE A 36 21.38 2.40 -6.62
C ILE A 36 22.51 2.04 -7.60
N SER A 37 23.77 2.19 -7.21
CA SER A 37 24.93 1.85 -8.06
C SER A 37 25.05 0.37 -8.42
N LEU A 38 24.44 -0.52 -7.63
CA LEU A 38 24.44 -1.96 -7.88
C LEU A 38 23.51 -2.36 -9.03
N ILE A 39 22.68 -1.44 -9.53
CA ILE A 39 21.63 -1.71 -10.50
C ILE A 39 22.07 -1.24 -11.89
N ASP A 40 22.17 -2.17 -12.83
CA ASP A 40 22.19 -1.84 -14.25
C ASP A 40 20.77 -1.49 -14.71
N PHE A 41 20.41 -0.20 -14.61
CA PHE A 41 19.08 0.30 -14.96
C PHE A 41 18.71 0.09 -16.42
N LYS A 42 19.69 -0.03 -17.31
CA LYS A 42 19.44 -0.25 -18.74
C LYS A 42 18.94 -1.66 -18.97
N ASP A 43 19.60 -2.67 -18.39
CA ASP A 43 19.16 -4.06 -18.48
C ASP A 43 17.91 -4.32 -17.62
N PHE A 44 17.91 -3.81 -16.38
CA PHE A 44 16.79 -3.96 -15.47
C PHE A 44 15.50 -3.33 -16.03
N GLY A 45 15.57 -2.07 -16.48
CA GLY A 45 14.44 -1.35 -17.05
C GLY A 45 13.88 -2.07 -18.28
N LYS A 46 14.75 -2.64 -19.13
CA LYS A 46 14.31 -3.45 -20.26
C LYS A 46 13.54 -4.69 -19.80
N ARG A 47 14.10 -5.52 -18.91
CA ARG A 47 13.42 -6.74 -18.41
C ARG A 47 12.11 -6.40 -17.70
N PHE A 48 12.11 -5.36 -16.87
CA PHE A 48 10.92 -4.85 -16.21
C PHE A 48 9.84 -4.45 -17.21
N GLY A 49 10.19 -3.65 -18.22
CA GLY A 49 9.25 -3.20 -19.24
C GLY A 49 8.66 -4.34 -20.08
N GLU A 50 9.45 -5.38 -20.37
CA GLU A 50 8.95 -6.57 -21.07
C GLU A 50 7.89 -7.32 -20.25
N VAL A 51 8.05 -7.39 -18.92
CA VAL A 51 7.06 -8.00 -18.01
C VAL A 51 5.81 -7.13 -17.89
N VAL A 52 5.96 -5.82 -17.74
CA VAL A 52 4.81 -4.90 -17.61
C VAL A 52 3.98 -4.89 -18.89
N LEU A 53 4.62 -4.79 -20.05
CA LEU A 53 3.90 -4.73 -21.34
C LEU A 53 3.33 -6.08 -21.80
N ASP A 54 3.60 -7.17 -21.08
CA ASP A 54 2.85 -8.43 -21.22
C ASP A 54 1.47 -8.34 -20.55
N LYS A 55 1.28 -7.41 -19.60
CA LYS A 55 0.06 -7.27 -18.80
C LYS A 55 -0.78 -6.05 -19.15
N CYS A 56 -0.17 -4.97 -19.64
CA CYS A 56 -0.90 -3.76 -20.03
C CYS A 56 -0.30 -3.10 -21.27
N SER A 57 -1.09 -2.27 -21.95
CA SER A 57 -0.57 -1.50 -23.08
C SER A 57 0.35 -0.39 -22.60
N TYR A 58 1.32 -0.02 -23.43
CA TYR A 58 2.21 1.12 -23.14
C TYR A 58 1.44 2.43 -22.97
N THR A 59 0.33 2.60 -23.69
CA THR A 59 -0.53 3.79 -23.60
C THR A 59 -1.23 3.87 -22.24
N ASP A 60 -1.79 2.75 -21.76
CA ASP A 60 -2.47 2.69 -20.47
C ASP A 60 -1.49 2.95 -19.33
N LEU A 61 -0.28 2.38 -19.42
CA LEU A 61 0.78 2.65 -18.45
C LEU A 61 1.15 4.13 -18.41
N LYS A 62 1.34 4.78 -19.56
CA LYS A 62 1.65 6.21 -19.63
C LYS A 62 0.52 7.09 -19.11
N ALA A 63 -0.73 6.69 -19.34
CA ALA A 63 -1.89 7.38 -18.79
C ALA A 63 -1.94 7.26 -17.25
N ALA A 64 -1.69 6.06 -16.71
CA ALA A 64 -1.62 5.81 -15.28
C ALA A 64 -0.48 6.61 -14.62
N ASP A 65 0.74 6.54 -15.17
CA ASP A 65 1.92 7.31 -14.74
C ASP A 65 1.62 8.81 -14.62
N LYS A 66 0.92 9.37 -15.63
CA LYS A 66 0.47 10.77 -15.61
C LYS A 66 -0.57 11.04 -14.52
N ALA A 67 -1.57 10.17 -14.38
CA ALA A 67 -2.64 10.35 -13.39
C ALA A 67 -2.11 10.27 -11.96
N TYR A 68 -1.25 9.29 -11.65
CA TYR A 68 -0.65 9.13 -10.32
C TYR A 68 0.35 10.22 -9.96
N SER A 69 0.94 10.89 -10.96
CA SER A 69 1.81 12.04 -10.74
C SER A 69 1.06 13.38 -10.62
N ASP A 70 -0.26 13.40 -10.83
CA ASP A 70 -1.05 14.63 -10.74
C ASP A 70 -1.17 15.07 -9.27
N PRO A 71 -0.72 16.29 -8.90
CA PRO A 71 -0.82 16.78 -7.53
C PRO A 71 -2.23 16.79 -6.97
N ALA A 72 -3.26 16.96 -7.80
CA ALA A 72 -4.66 16.90 -7.38
C ALA A 72 -5.07 15.46 -7.02
N VAL A 73 -4.64 14.47 -7.80
CA VAL A 73 -4.88 13.05 -7.52
C VAL A 73 -4.14 12.65 -6.24
N ILE A 74 -2.87 13.04 -6.09
CA ILE A 74 -2.10 12.75 -4.86
C ILE A 74 -2.80 13.31 -3.63
N ARG A 75 -3.19 14.60 -3.65
CA ARG A 75 -3.91 15.21 -2.52
C ARG A 75 -5.25 14.55 -2.24
N ALA A 76 -6.01 14.17 -3.29
CA ALA A 76 -7.28 13.49 -3.12
C ALA A 76 -7.10 12.10 -2.50
N THR A 77 -6.09 11.33 -2.94
CA THR A 77 -5.77 10.02 -2.37
C THR A 77 -5.42 10.14 -0.89
N ILE A 78 -4.54 11.08 -0.52
CA ILE A 78 -4.18 11.32 0.89
C ILE A 78 -5.44 11.68 1.70
N ALA A 79 -6.28 12.58 1.20
CA ALA A 79 -7.50 12.97 1.90
C ALA A 79 -8.50 11.81 2.07
N ILE A 80 -8.57 10.89 1.10
CA ILE A 80 -9.40 9.67 1.19
C ILE A 80 -8.82 8.71 2.22
N GLU A 81 -7.50 8.47 2.20
CA GLU A 81 -6.82 7.60 3.17
C GLU A 81 -6.99 8.13 4.59
N ASP A 82 -6.79 9.43 4.80
CA ASP A 82 -7.04 10.11 6.08
C ASP A 82 -8.50 9.97 6.51
N ALA A 83 -9.46 10.13 5.58
CA ALA A 83 -10.88 9.97 5.88
C ALA A 83 -11.20 8.54 6.32
N ILE A 84 -10.65 7.53 5.65
CA ILE A 84 -10.83 6.11 6.02
C ILE A 84 -10.24 5.84 7.42
N ALA A 85 -9.08 6.43 7.73
CA ALA A 85 -8.42 6.23 9.02
C ALA A 85 -9.14 6.92 10.19
N THR A 86 -9.90 7.99 9.93
CA THR A 86 -10.45 8.87 10.98
C THR A 86 -11.97 8.82 11.12
N ILE A 87 -12.69 8.50 10.05
CA ILE A 87 -14.15 8.44 10.08
C ILE A 87 -14.60 7.08 10.57
N VAL A 88 -15.33 7.08 11.68
CA VAL A 88 -16.01 5.89 12.17
C VAL A 88 -17.15 5.48 11.22
N PRO A 89 -17.42 4.18 11.01
CA PRO A 89 -18.43 3.71 10.05
C PRO A 89 -19.87 4.16 10.33
N SER A 90 -20.18 4.61 11.55
CA SER A 90 -21.49 5.09 11.96
C SER A 90 -21.40 6.28 12.91
N ALA A 91 -22.43 7.14 12.92
CA ALA A 91 -22.60 8.15 13.98
C ALA A 91 -23.08 7.53 15.30
N ASP A 92 -23.53 6.27 15.27
CA ASP A 92 -23.92 5.50 16.44
C ASP A 92 -22.71 4.72 16.98
N ASP A 93 -22.20 5.15 18.13
CA ASP A 93 -21.00 4.55 18.75
C ASP A 93 -21.20 3.06 19.07
N LEU A 94 -22.42 2.62 19.40
CA LEU A 94 -22.68 1.21 19.67
C LEU A 94 -22.48 0.37 18.41
N LYS A 95 -22.90 0.87 17.25
CA LYS A 95 -22.65 0.19 15.95
C LYS A 95 -21.17 0.17 15.62
N ASN A 96 -20.42 1.22 15.97
CA ASN A 96 -18.97 1.23 15.80
C ASN A 96 -18.27 0.22 16.70
N VAL A 97 -18.70 0.10 17.96
CA VAL A 97 -18.19 -0.91 18.89
C VAL A 97 -18.43 -2.32 18.34
N GLN A 98 -19.65 -2.60 17.86
CA GLN A 98 -19.98 -3.88 17.24
C GLN A 98 -19.16 -4.16 15.98
N PHE A 99 -19.01 -3.17 15.10
CA PHE A 99 -18.22 -3.28 13.89
C PHE A 99 -16.75 -3.58 14.20
N MET A 100 -16.12 -2.79 15.07
CA MET A 100 -14.72 -2.95 15.42
C MET A 100 -14.47 -4.30 16.11
N ALA A 101 -15.31 -4.69 17.07
CA ALA A 101 -15.24 -6.00 17.70
C ALA A 101 -15.43 -7.15 16.68
N GLY A 102 -16.33 -6.96 15.70
CA GLY A 102 -16.53 -7.90 14.60
C GLY A 102 -15.29 -8.04 13.72
N VAL A 103 -14.64 -6.94 13.37
CA VAL A 103 -13.40 -6.91 12.58
C VAL A 103 -12.27 -7.65 13.32
N LEU A 104 -12.05 -7.35 14.61
CA LEU A 104 -11.02 -8.02 15.41
C LEU A 104 -11.25 -9.53 15.49
N THR A 105 -12.50 -9.99 15.54
CA THR A 105 -12.88 -11.40 15.69
C THR A 105 -13.29 -12.09 14.37
N SER A 106 -13.04 -11.44 13.23
CA SER A 106 -13.41 -11.93 11.89
C SER A 106 -12.48 -13.01 11.34
N GLY A 107 -11.29 -13.18 11.93
CA GLY A 107 -10.21 -13.99 11.39
C GLY A 107 -9.28 -13.24 10.42
N ALA A 108 -9.49 -11.92 10.23
CA ALA A 108 -8.56 -11.05 9.51
C ALA A 108 -7.20 -10.95 10.23
N PHE A 109 -7.22 -10.97 11.57
CA PHE A 109 -6.04 -11.07 12.42
C PHE A 109 -5.90 -12.51 12.93
N LYS A 110 -4.67 -13.05 12.94
CA LYS A 110 -4.42 -14.45 13.34
C LYS A 110 -3.64 -14.53 14.64
N GLY A 111 -4.02 -15.48 15.50
CA GLY A 111 -3.29 -15.82 16.73
C GLY A 111 -3.02 -14.60 17.61
N ASP A 112 -1.76 -14.40 17.97
CA ASP A 112 -1.31 -13.34 18.88
C ASP A 112 -1.62 -11.92 18.34
N GLN A 113 -1.67 -11.74 17.00
CA GLN A 113 -2.02 -10.43 16.42
C GLN A 113 -3.47 -10.03 16.72
N MET A 114 -4.38 -11.00 16.77
CA MET A 114 -5.76 -10.75 17.18
C MET A 114 -5.81 -10.37 18.66
N MET A 115 -5.11 -11.11 19.51
CA MET A 115 -5.10 -10.88 20.95
C MET A 115 -4.51 -9.52 21.31
N ASN A 116 -3.38 -9.16 20.71
CA ASN A 116 -2.76 -7.83 20.90
C ASN A 116 -3.68 -6.71 20.42
N ALA A 117 -4.31 -6.87 19.25
CA ALA A 117 -5.24 -5.86 18.72
C ALA A 117 -6.52 -5.72 19.56
N ILE A 118 -6.95 -6.79 20.24
CA ILE A 118 -8.02 -6.71 21.24
C ILE A 118 -7.51 -5.97 22.48
N GLU A 119 -6.36 -6.36 23.04
CA GLU A 119 -5.80 -5.73 24.25
C GLU A 119 -5.56 -4.22 24.10
N ASP A 120 -5.13 -3.78 22.91
CA ASP A 120 -4.90 -2.37 22.60
C ASP A 120 -6.20 -1.57 22.32
N ALA A 121 -7.35 -2.25 22.16
CA ALA A 121 -8.62 -1.59 21.86
C ALA A 121 -9.24 -0.90 23.09
N ARG A 122 -10.25 -0.04 22.87
CA ARG A 122 -11.02 0.55 23.97
C ARG A 122 -11.79 -0.53 24.75
N PRO A 123 -12.03 -0.36 26.06
CA PRO A 123 -12.67 -1.37 26.91
C PRO A 123 -14.00 -1.93 26.37
N GLU A 124 -14.84 -1.08 25.77
CA GLU A 124 -16.15 -1.49 25.24
C GLU A 124 -16.00 -2.40 24.02
N ILE A 125 -14.96 -2.19 23.21
CA ILE A 125 -14.62 -3.02 22.05
C ILE A 125 -14.04 -4.35 22.52
N GLN A 126 -13.18 -4.33 23.55
CA GLN A 126 -12.63 -5.54 24.17
C GLN A 126 -13.74 -6.45 24.68
N GLU A 127 -14.63 -5.90 25.50
CA GLU A 127 -15.74 -6.66 26.08
C GLU A 127 -16.63 -7.27 24.99
N GLN A 128 -16.93 -6.49 23.95
CA GLN A 128 -17.74 -6.97 22.83
C GLN A 128 -16.99 -8.02 21.98
N ALA A 129 -15.67 -7.89 21.79
CA ALA A 129 -14.86 -8.88 21.08
C ALA A 129 -14.79 -10.21 21.84
N ILE A 130 -14.61 -10.17 23.16
CA ILE A 130 -14.65 -11.36 24.02
C ILE A 130 -16.02 -12.04 23.93
N LYS A 131 -17.11 -11.27 24.00
CA LYS A 131 -18.49 -11.79 23.79
C LYS A 131 -18.63 -12.48 22.43
N ASN A 132 -18.10 -11.89 21.36
CA ASN A 132 -18.17 -12.47 20.02
C ASN A 132 -17.39 -13.79 19.91
N LEU A 133 -16.24 -13.90 20.58
CA LEU A 133 -15.44 -15.12 20.58
C LEU A 133 -16.09 -16.24 21.41
N THR A 134 -16.68 -15.92 22.56
CA THR A 134 -17.35 -16.90 23.41
C THR A 134 -18.71 -17.33 22.87
N ALA A 135 -19.39 -16.48 22.08
CA ALA A 135 -20.63 -16.83 21.40
C ALA A 135 -20.43 -17.72 20.16
N LYS A 136 -19.20 -17.81 19.63
CA LYS A 136 -18.83 -18.68 18.50
C LYS A 136 -18.21 -20.02 18.94
N ALA A 137 -17.95 -20.21 20.23
CA ALA A 137 -17.46 -21.46 20.82
C ALA A 137 -18.61 -22.42 21.12
#